data_AF-A0A932U5U1-F1
#
_entry.id   AF-A0A932U5U1-F1
#
_cell.length_a   1.000
_cell.length_b   1.000
_cell.length_c   1.000
_cell.angle_alpha   90.00
_cell.angle_beta   90.00
_cell.angle_gamma   90.00
#
_symmetry.space_group_name_H-M   'P 1'
#
loop_
_entity.id
_entity.type
_entity.pdbx_description
1 polymer ?
#
loop_
_entity_poly.entity_id
_entity_poly.type
_entity_poly.pdbx_seq_one_letter_code
_entity_poly.pdbx_strand_id
1 'polypeptide(L)'
;MSSTAIVWEVPEGLYRELLTAQQELAFPHLADLIAQAVQRYLAEVQRQEWQQEFRELQKQVRMSGDLQLGATKEEVIDRLREQRRQLFEAEYAHLY
;
A
#
# COMPACT_ATOMS: atom_id res chain seq x y z
N MET A 1 3.83 10.02 -19.93
CA MET A 1 4.02 10.41 -18.53
C MET A 1 3.92 11.93 -18.48
N SER A 2 2.81 12.46 -17.97
CA SER A 2 2.54 13.90 -17.93
C SER A 2 3.42 14.54 -16.86
N SER A 3 4.43 15.33 -17.24
CA SER A 3 5.25 16.07 -16.29
C SER A 3 4.42 17.25 -15.76
N THR A 4 4.07 17.22 -14.47
CA THR A 4 3.40 18.35 -13.81
C THR A 4 4.49 19.23 -13.21
N ALA A 5 4.62 20.46 -13.70
CA ALA A 5 5.53 21.43 -13.11
C ALA A 5 4.97 21.92 -11.77
N ILE A 6 5.75 21.77 -10.71
CA ILE A 6 5.39 22.23 -9.36
C ILE A 6 6.32 23.39 -9.02
N VAL A 7 5.73 24.51 -8.62
CA VAL A 7 6.48 25.64 -8.04
C VAL A 7 6.36 25.52 -6.53
N TRP A 8 7.50 25.49 -5.85
CA TRP A 8 7.56 25.39 -4.40
C TRP A 8 8.41 26.53 -3.84
N GLU A 9 7.78 27.38 -3.04
CA GLU A 9 8.48 28.43 -2.28
C GLU A 9 9.03 27.83 -0.99
N VAL A 10 10.32 28.05 -0.75
CA VAL A 10 11.04 27.49 0.38
C VAL A 10 11.75 28.61 1.15
N PRO A 11 11.81 28.54 2.50
CA PRO A 11 12.60 29.48 3.28
C PRO A 11 14.08 29.49 2.86
N GLU A 12 14.71 30.65 2.92
CA GLU A 12 16.11 30.81 2.47
C GLU A 12 17.08 29.85 3.19
N GLY A 13 16.89 29.62 4.49
CA GLY A 13 17.70 28.68 5.26
C GLY A 13 17.65 27.26 4.69
N LEU A 14 16.45 26.77 4.37
CA LEU A 14 16.25 25.46 3.77
C LEU A 14 16.83 25.39 2.35
N TYR A 15 16.71 26.46 1.56
CA TYR A 15 17.35 26.52 0.25
C TYR A 15 18.88 26.37 0.34
N ARG A 16 19.51 27.04 1.31
CA ARG A 16 20.96 26.92 1.53
C ARG A 16 21.36 25.51 1.96
N GLU A 17 20.62 24.90 2.89
CA GLU A 17 20.84 23.52 3.32
C GLU A 17 20.73 22.53 2.15
N LEU A 18 19.73 22.72 1.29
CA LEU A 18 19.52 21.92 0.09
C LEU A 18 20.68 22.05 -0.92
N LEU A 19 21.22 23.26 -1.10
CA LEU A 19 22.41 23.48 -1.94
C LEU A 19 23.65 22.80 -1.35
N THR A 20 23.84 22.88 -0.03
CA THR A 20 24.93 22.17 0.66
C THR A 20 24.79 20.66 0.47
N ALA A 21 23.60 20.10 0.71
CA ALA A 21 23.33 18.68 0.52
C ALA A 21 23.53 18.24 -0.94
N GLN A 22 23.16 19.07 -1.92
CA GLN A 22 23.41 18.79 -3.34
C GLN A 22 24.90 18.62 -3.62
N GLN A 23 25.75 19.51 -3.07
CA GLN A 23 27.19 19.46 -3.26
C GLN A 23 27.81 18.25 -2.54
N GLU A 24 27.43 18.01 -1.29
CA GLU A 24 27.95 16.89 -0.48
C GLU A 24 27.62 15.52 -1.09
N LEU A 25 26.40 15.38 -1.62
CA LEU A 25 25.92 14.15 -2.24
C LEU A 25 26.20 14.09 -3.75
N ALA A 26 26.90 15.09 -4.29
CA ALA A 26 27.32 15.20 -5.69
C ALA A 26 26.17 15.08 -6.73
N PHE A 27 25.00 15.64 -6.43
CA PHE A 27 23.90 15.67 -7.38
C PHE A 27 24.12 16.73 -8.47
N PRO A 28 23.86 16.41 -9.76
CA PRO A 28 24.06 17.33 -10.86
C PRO A 28 23.10 18.53 -10.81
N HIS A 29 21.85 18.29 -10.42
CA HIS A 29 20.85 19.34 -10.24
C HIS A 29 20.11 19.19 -8.92
N LEU A 30 19.75 20.33 -8.32
CA LEU A 30 18.97 20.35 -7.08
C LEU A 30 17.61 19.67 -7.25
N ALA A 31 17.00 19.77 -8.44
CA ALA A 31 15.74 19.11 -8.75
C ALA A 31 15.83 17.58 -8.63
N ASP A 32 16.96 16.98 -8.99
CA ASP A 32 17.15 15.53 -8.93
C ASP A 32 17.24 15.04 -7.47
N LEU A 33 17.94 15.81 -6.63
CA LEU A 33 18.01 15.55 -5.20
C LEU A 33 16.61 15.62 -4.56
N ILE A 34 15.83 16.65 -4.88
CA ILE A 34 14.47 16.81 -4.37
C ILE A 34 13.57 15.67 -4.88
N ALA A 35 13.64 15.32 -6.16
CA ALA A 35 12.85 14.24 -6.73
C ALA A 35 13.15 12.90 -6.04
N GLN A 36 14.41 12.59 -5.80
CA GLN A 36 14.80 11.36 -5.11
C GLN A 36 14.36 11.34 -3.63
N ALA A 37 14.47 12.48 -2.93
CA ALA A 37 14.00 12.61 -1.56
C ALA A 37 12.47 12.41 -1.47
N VAL A 38 11.70 13.02 -2.37
CA VAL A 38 10.25 12.86 -2.45
C VAL A 38 9.87 11.42 -2.78
N GLN A 39 10.53 10.78 -3.74
CA GLN A 39 10.27 9.37 -4.07
C GLN A 39 10.50 8.45 -2.88
N ARG A 40 11.59 8.67 -2.14
CA ARG A 40 11.88 7.90 -0.92
C ARG A 40 10.80 8.11 0.13
N TYR A 41 10.41 9.36 0.38
CA TYR A 41 9.35 9.68 1.33
C TYR A 41 8.02 9.01 0.94
N LEU A 42 7.61 9.08 -0.33
CA LEU A 42 6.40 8.43 -0.82
C LEU A 42 6.45 6.91 -0.65
N ALA A 43 7.60 6.28 -0.90
CA ALA A 43 7.77 4.85 -0.67
C ALA A 43 7.66 4.48 0.82
N GLU A 44 8.17 5.32 1.71
CA GLU A 44 8.04 5.14 3.16
C GLU A 44 6.58 5.32 3.62
N VAL A 45 5.88 6.34 3.11
CA VAL A 45 4.45 6.56 3.40
C VAL A 45 3.60 5.39 2.92
N GLN A 46 3.77 4.93 1.68
CA GLN A 46 3.04 3.76 1.16
C GLN A 46 3.28 2.51 2.00
N ARG A 47 4.51 2.31 2.49
CA ARG A 47 4.81 1.21 3.41
C ARG A 47 4.05 1.35 4.73
N GLN A 48 3.96 2.57 5.28
CA GLN A 48 3.21 2.83 6.50
C GLN A 48 1.71 2.60 6.31
N GLU A 49 1.14 3.08 5.20
CA GLU A 49 -0.25 2.84 4.81
C GLU A 49 -0.53 1.34 4.70
N TRP A 50 0.31 0.59 3.98
CA TRP A 50 0.19 -0.86 3.88
C TRP A 50 0.22 -1.54 5.26
N GLN A 51 1.09 -1.12 6.17
CA GLN A 51 1.13 -1.65 7.53
C GLN A 51 -0.12 -1.31 8.35
N GLN A 52 -0.75 -0.16 8.09
CA GLN A 52 -2.01 0.20 8.73
C GLN A 52 -3.16 -0.65 8.19
N GLU A 53 -3.29 -0.75 6.87
CA GLU A 53 -4.29 -1.59 6.21
C GLU A 53 -4.17 -3.06 6.61
N PHE A 54 -2.94 -3.58 6.69
CA PHE A 54 -2.70 -4.95 7.13
C PHE A 54 -3.14 -5.17 8.59
N ARG A 55 -2.92 -4.20 9.48
CA ARG A 55 -3.40 -4.27 10.87
C ARG A 55 -4.92 -4.19 10.95
N GLU A 56 -5.55 -3.39 10.10
CA GLU A 56 -7.00 -3.32 9.97
C GLU A 56 -7.57 -4.69 9.55
N LEU A 57 -6.98 -5.29 8.51
CA LEU A 57 -7.35 -6.63 8.04
C LEU A 57 -7.18 -7.69 9.14
N GLN A 58 -6.07 -7.67 9.87
CA GLN A 58 -5.85 -8.59 11.00
C GLN A 58 -6.91 -8.44 12.10
N LYS A 59 -7.33 -7.21 12.41
CA LYS A 59 -8.42 -6.98 13.37
C LYS A 59 -9.74 -7.52 12.84
N GLN A 60 -10.05 -7.27 11.56
CA GLN A 60 -11.26 -7.79 10.94
C GLN A 60 -11.31 -9.31 10.99
N VAL A 61 -10.24 -10.00 10.62
CA VAL A 61 -10.12 -11.48 10.69
C VAL A 61 -10.29 -12.01 12.13
N ARG A 62 -9.72 -11.32 13.12
CA ARG A 62 -9.91 -11.69 14.53
C ARG A 62 -11.35 -11.48 15.00
N MET A 63 -11.97 -10.39 14.59
CA MET A 63 -13.36 -10.07 14.93
C MET A 63 -14.36 -11.01 14.27
N SER A 64 -14.09 -11.47 13.05
CA SER A 64 -14.92 -12.45 12.35
C SER A 64 -14.73 -13.89 12.86
N GLY A 65 -13.88 -14.10 13.88
CA GLY A 65 -13.74 -15.40 14.55
C GLY A 65 -12.83 -16.37 13.79
N ASP A 66 -11.74 -15.85 13.22
CA ASP A 66 -10.82 -16.56 12.32
C ASP A 66 -11.48 -16.96 11.00
N LEU A 67 -10.69 -17.01 9.94
CA LEU A 67 -11.15 -17.60 8.69
C LEU A 67 -11.27 -19.10 8.96
N GLN A 68 -12.48 -19.57 9.27
CA GLN A 68 -12.79 -20.99 9.47
C GLN A 68 -12.63 -21.75 8.14
N LEU A 69 -11.44 -21.75 7.56
CA LEU A 69 -11.09 -22.38 6.30
C LEU A 69 -10.30 -23.68 6.55
N GLY A 70 -9.84 -23.93 7.78
CA GLY A 70 -9.05 -25.11 8.15
C GLY A 70 -7.57 -24.77 8.33
N ALA A 71 -6.80 -25.73 8.86
CA ALA A 71 -5.37 -25.53 9.16
C ALA A 71 -4.46 -25.93 8.00
N THR A 72 -4.97 -26.73 7.06
CA THR A 72 -4.23 -27.23 5.90
C THR A 72 -4.77 -26.66 4.59
N LYS A 73 -3.92 -26.63 3.56
CA LYS A 73 -4.29 -26.13 2.23
C LYS A 73 -5.45 -26.93 1.64
N GLU A 74 -5.44 -28.25 1.81
CA GLU A 74 -6.48 -29.15 1.35
C GLU A 74 -7.83 -28.84 2.03
N GLU A 75 -7.85 -28.65 3.35
CA GLU A 75 -9.07 -28.25 4.08
C GLU A 75 -9.63 -26.91 3.60
N VAL A 76 -8.74 -25.94 3.33
CA VAL A 76 -9.12 -24.62 2.78
C VAL A 76 -9.77 -24.77 1.41
N ILE A 77 -9.18 -25.58 0.53
CA ILE A 77 -9.73 -25.83 -0.81
C ILE A 77 -11.11 -26.49 -0.71
N ASP A 78 -11.27 -27.47 0.17
CA ASP A 78 -12.54 -28.19 0.30
C ASP A 78 -13.64 -27.31 0.92
N ARG A 79 -13.32 -26.48 1.93
CA ARG A 79 -14.28 -25.51 2.47
C ARG A 79 -14.67 -24.45 1.44
N LEU A 80 -13.74 -23.95 0.64
CA LEU A 80 -14.06 -22.98 -0.43
C LEU A 80 -14.94 -23.60 -1.51
N ARG A 81 -14.72 -24.88 -1.87
CA ARG A 81 -15.58 -25.61 -2.81
C ARG A 81 -17.00 -25.76 -2.27
N GLU A 82 -17.13 -26.08 -0.99
CA GLU A 82 -18.42 -26.23 -0.32
C GLU A 82 -19.16 -24.89 -0.23
N GLN A 83 -18.50 -23.81 0.18
CA GLN A 83 -19.08 -22.46 0.20
C GLN A 83 -19.53 -22.01 -1.20
N ARG A 84 -18.73 -22.29 -2.23
CA ARG A 84 -19.12 -22.00 -3.62
C ARG A 84 -20.37 -22.77 -4.04
N ARG A 85 -20.50 -24.04 -3.65
CA ARG A 85 -21.69 -24.84 -3.91
C ARG A 85 -22.92 -24.26 -3.21
N GLN A 86 -22.80 -23.90 -1.93
CA GLN A 86 -23.88 -23.29 -1.15
C GLN A 86 -24.33 -21.94 -1.71
N LEU A 87 -23.40 -21.09 -2.14
CA LEU A 87 -23.71 -19.83 -2.84
C LEU A 87 -24.45 -20.08 -4.14
N PHE A 88 -23.98 -21.04 -4.95
CA PHE A 88 -24.63 -21.38 -6.21
C PHE A 88 -26.04 -21.95 -5.98
N GLU A 89 -26.22 -22.83 -4.99
CA GLU A 89 -27.54 -23.37 -4.62
C GLU A 89 -28.47 -22.28 -4.09
N ALA A 90 -27.99 -21.34 -3.28
CA ALA A 90 -28.78 -20.22 -2.80
C ALA A 90 -29.19 -19.26 -3.94
N GLU A 91 -28.26 -18.88 -4.82
CA GLU A 91 -28.51 -17.96 -5.93
C GLU A 91 -29.41 -18.59 -7.02
N TYR A 92 -29.31 -19.90 -7.25
CA TYR A 92 -30.11 -20.61 -8.27
C TYR A 92 -31.37 -21.29 -7.72
N ALA A 93 -31.58 -21.37 -6.40
CA ALA A 93 -32.84 -21.83 -5.81
C ALA A 93 -34.03 -20.92 -6.14
N HIS A 94 -33.77 -19.69 -6.62
CA HIS A 94 -34.80 -18.74 -7.03
C HIS A 94 -35.17 -18.84 -8.53
N LEU A 95 -34.51 -19.74 -9.28
CA LEU A 95 -34.69 -19.92 -10.73
C LEU A 95 -35.55 -21.15 -11.11
N TYR A 96 -36.11 -21.86 -10.14
CA TYR A 96 -37.11 -22.93 -10.30
C TYR A 96 -38.30 -22.70 -9.36
#